data_AF-A0A1V4A3H6-F1
#
_entry.id   AF-A0A1V4A3H6-F1
#
_cell.length_a   1.000
_cell.length_b   1.000
_cell.length_c   1.000
_cell.angle_alpha   90.00
_cell.angle_beta   90.00
_cell.angle_gamma   90.00
#
_symmetry.space_group_name_H-M   'P 1'
#
loop_
_entity.id
_entity.type
_entity.pdbx_description
1 polymer ?
#
loop_
_entity_poly.entity_id
_entity_poly.type
_entity_poly.pdbx_seq_one_letter_code
_entity_poly.pdbx_strand_id
1 'polypeptide(L)'
;MGTSAGPPEPAPVIERAEATRLWGREVKDRARRMRIRALELRQRSEQMRSATAGSLSRCRQVNAAFRTARAAASAHGGGAPGRGCGAPAAQWAALVAFVHARLDEEATAADLHHEAPCPTLGGPGRDGVTVCGCRAPAHVRYDVSVRRGIVRDIERALRAADHSTPNWPYSELSALVRLKTSALPHELHKQWREAWRP
;
A
#
# COMPACT_ATOMS: atom_id res chain seq x y z
N MET A 1 0.03 57.81 -38.19
CA MET A 1 0.72 57.01 -37.16
C MET A 1 0.44 55.54 -37.47
N GLY A 2 1.47 54.74 -37.72
CA GLY A 2 1.30 53.34 -38.11
C GLY A 2 2.64 52.68 -38.42
N THR A 3 3.46 52.44 -37.39
CA THR A 3 4.67 51.63 -37.52
C THR A 3 4.29 50.16 -37.49
N SER A 4 4.20 49.56 -38.68
CA SER A 4 4.06 48.14 -38.90
C SER A 4 5.37 47.43 -38.52
N ALA A 5 5.36 46.72 -37.39
CA ALA A 5 6.46 45.83 -37.01
C ALA A 5 6.40 44.58 -37.91
N GLY A 6 7.40 44.44 -38.80
CA GLY A 6 7.58 43.25 -39.62
C GLY A 6 7.92 42.01 -38.77
N PRO A 7 7.60 40.80 -39.25
CA PRO A 7 7.82 39.56 -38.51
C PRO A 7 9.31 39.34 -38.20
N PRO A 8 9.65 38.78 -37.03
CA PRO A 8 11.04 38.55 -36.64
C PRO A 8 11.72 37.60 -37.61
N GLU A 9 12.90 38.02 -38.07
CA GLU A 9 13.73 37.28 -39.00
C GLU A 9 14.11 35.91 -38.38
N PRO A 10 13.95 34.79 -39.11
CA PRO A 10 14.23 33.47 -38.54
C PRO A 10 15.72 33.33 -38.24
N ALA A 11 16.03 33.00 -36.98
CA ALA A 11 17.39 32.73 -36.53
C ALA A 11 18.14 31.79 -37.48
N PRO A 12 19.43 32.05 -37.75
CA PRO A 12 20.20 31.34 -38.77
C PRO A 12 20.22 29.84 -38.48
N VAL A 13 20.11 29.02 -39.53
CA VAL A 13 19.99 27.55 -39.49
C VAL A 13 21.07 26.88 -38.61
N ILE A 14 22.23 27.52 -38.47
CA ILE A 14 23.37 27.06 -37.67
C ILE A 14 23.06 27.06 -36.17
N GLU A 15 22.39 28.09 -35.63
CA GLU A 15 22.02 28.19 -34.21
C GLU A 15 21.03 27.09 -33.80
N ARG A 16 20.08 26.75 -34.68
CA ARG A 16 19.13 25.64 -34.46
C ARG A 16 19.83 24.27 -34.43
N ALA A 17 20.85 24.07 -35.26
CA ALA A 17 21.61 22.82 -35.28
C ALA A 17 22.45 22.66 -34.00
N GLU A 18 23.03 23.73 -33.48
CA GLU A 18 23.80 23.71 -32.23
C GLU A 18 22.91 23.50 -31.00
N ALA A 19 21.76 24.19 -30.93
CA ALA A 19 20.77 24.00 -29.87
C ALA A 19 20.27 22.54 -29.81
N THR A 20 20.02 21.92 -30.96
CA THR A 20 19.60 20.51 -31.05
C THR A 20 20.70 19.57 -30.56
N ARG A 21 21.97 19.84 -30.87
CA ARG A 21 23.11 19.05 -30.38
C ARG A 21 23.31 19.17 -28.87
N LEU A 22 23.15 20.37 -28.31
CA LEU A 22 23.24 20.59 -26.86
C LEU A 22 22.14 19.85 -26.11
N TRP A 23 20.89 19.97 -26.60
CA TRP A 23 19.75 19.25 -26.02
C TRP A 23 19.94 17.73 -26.09
N GLY A 24 20.45 17.21 -27.21
CA GLY A 24 20.76 15.79 -27.35
C GLY A 24 21.79 15.27 -26.33
N ARG A 25 22.81 16.07 -26.00
CA ARG A 25 23.78 15.73 -24.94
C ARG A 25 23.13 15.73 -23.56
N GLU A 26 22.33 16.73 -23.26
CA GLU A 26 21.65 16.84 -21.98
C GLU A 26 20.68 15.68 -21.72
N VAL A 27 19.91 15.29 -22.74
CA VAL A 27 19.02 14.11 -22.67
C VAL A 27 19.81 12.83 -22.43
N LYS A 28 20.94 12.65 -23.13
CA LYS A 28 21.82 11.48 -22.95
C LYS A 28 22.41 11.44 -21.54
N ASP A 29 22.85 12.57 -21.00
CA ASP A 29 23.38 12.68 -19.64
C ASP A 29 22.31 12.42 -18.58
N ARG A 30 21.09 12.91 -18.80
CA ARG A 30 19.94 12.63 -17.93
C ARG A 30 19.62 11.14 -17.89
N ALA A 31 19.56 10.50 -19.07
CA ALA A 31 19.33 9.06 -19.17
C ALA A 31 20.44 8.25 -18.48
N ARG A 32 21.70 8.67 -18.60
CA ARG A 32 22.83 8.05 -17.90
C ARG A 32 22.69 8.16 -16.38
N ARG A 33 22.36 9.33 -15.84
CA ARG A 33 22.12 9.53 -14.39
C ARG A 33 20.96 8.67 -13.87
N MET A 34 19.88 8.55 -14.64
CA MET A 34 18.76 7.68 -14.26
C MET A 34 19.15 6.20 -14.19
N ARG A 35 19.95 5.71 -15.16
CA ARG A 35 20.44 4.32 -15.13
C ARG A 35 21.34 4.05 -13.92
N ILE A 36 22.23 4.98 -13.58
CA ILE A 36 23.11 4.86 -12.40
C ILE A 36 22.27 4.76 -11.12
N ARG A 37 21.30 5.68 -10.92
CA ARG A 37 20.40 5.62 -9.75
C ARG A 37 19.57 4.34 -9.68
N ALA A 38 19.11 3.83 -10.83
CA ALA A 38 18.37 2.58 -10.88
C ALA A 38 19.21 1.37 -10.46
N LEU A 39 20.51 1.35 -10.82
CA LEU A 39 21.44 0.31 -10.40
C LEU A 39 21.74 0.40 -8.90
N GLU A 40 21.98 1.60 -8.37
CA GLU A 40 22.19 1.82 -6.93
C GLU A 40 20.99 1.35 -6.09
N LEU A 41 19.76 1.62 -6.55
CA LEU A 41 18.55 1.16 -5.89
C LEU A 41 18.41 -0.37 -5.90
N ARG A 42 18.78 -1.02 -7.01
CA ARG A 42 18.79 -2.50 -7.08
C ARG A 42 19.82 -3.08 -6.12
N GLN A 43 21.02 -2.52 -6.08
CA GLN A 43 22.10 -2.98 -5.22
C GLN A 43 21.76 -2.80 -3.73
N ARG A 44 21.16 -1.68 -3.33
CA ARG A 44 20.63 -1.47 -1.97
C ARG A 44 19.53 -2.45 -1.63
N SER A 45 18.62 -2.73 -2.56
CA SER A 45 17.54 -3.71 -2.37
C SER A 45 18.08 -5.14 -2.22
N GLU A 46 19.19 -5.48 -2.87
CA GLU A 46 19.87 -6.76 -2.70
C GLU A 46 20.58 -6.86 -1.34
N GLN A 47 21.28 -5.81 -0.93
CA GLN A 47 21.92 -5.74 0.40
C GLN A 47 20.90 -5.87 1.53
N MET A 48 19.74 -5.23 1.42
CA MET A 48 18.67 -5.39 2.42
C MET A 48 18.10 -6.81 2.44
N ARG A 49 17.96 -7.46 1.27
CA ARG A 49 17.51 -8.86 1.18
C ARG A 49 18.51 -9.84 1.78
N SER A 50 19.81 -9.65 1.58
CA SER A 50 20.83 -10.51 2.18
C SER A 50 20.93 -10.32 3.69
N ALA A 51 20.83 -9.08 4.18
CA ALA A 51 20.79 -8.77 5.61
C ALA A 51 19.57 -9.41 6.31
N THR A 52 18.38 -9.35 5.68
CA THR A 52 17.16 -9.93 6.23
C THR A 52 17.12 -11.46 6.13
N ALA A 53 17.72 -12.06 5.11
CA ALA A 53 17.86 -13.51 5.01
C ALA A 53 18.65 -14.12 6.19
N GLY A 54 19.69 -13.42 6.67
CA GLY A 54 20.46 -13.83 7.86
C GLY A 54 19.66 -13.75 9.18
N SER A 55 18.69 -12.84 9.28
CA SER A 55 17.80 -12.72 10.43
C SER A 55 16.71 -13.80 10.45
N LEU A 56 16.12 -14.08 9.29
CA LEU A 56 15.08 -15.11 9.14
C LEU A 56 15.60 -16.53 9.42
N SER A 57 16.88 -16.80 9.14
CA SER A 57 17.51 -18.09 9.48
C SER A 57 17.52 -18.32 11.01
N ARG A 58 17.80 -17.28 11.80
CA ARG A 58 17.77 -17.34 13.28
C ARG A 58 16.35 -17.50 13.83
N CYS A 59 15.35 -16.80 13.27
CA CYS A 59 13.95 -16.95 13.68
C CYS A 59 13.38 -18.35 13.37
N ARG A 60 13.82 -19.00 12.29
CA ARG A 60 13.42 -20.39 11.97
C ARG A 60 13.94 -21.39 13.00
N GLN A 61 15.16 -21.22 13.50
CA GLN A 61 15.71 -22.07 14.57
C GLN A 61 14.92 -21.94 15.88
N VAL A 62 14.54 -20.71 16.27
CA VAL A 62 13.75 -20.47 17.50
C VAL A 62 12.34 -21.07 17.38
N ASN A 63 11.68 -20.91 16.22
CA ASN A 63 10.35 -21.49 16.00
C ASN A 63 10.34 -23.02 15.92
N ALA A 64 11.43 -23.64 15.45
CA ALA A 64 11.56 -25.10 15.46
C ALA A 64 11.64 -25.64 16.90
N ALA A 65 12.38 -24.97 17.78
CA ALA A 65 12.48 -25.32 19.20
C ALA A 65 11.14 -25.18 19.95
N PHE A 66 10.29 -24.23 19.56
CA PHE A 66 8.98 -24.03 20.18
C PHE A 66 7.96 -25.11 19.79
N ARG A 67 8.02 -25.61 18.55
CA ARG A 67 7.13 -26.67 18.06
C ARG A 67 7.45 -28.03 18.69
N THR A 68 8.73 -28.33 18.90
CA THR A 68 9.14 -29.55 19.60
C THR A 68 8.70 -29.55 21.07
N ALA A 69 8.79 -28.40 21.75
CA ALA A 69 8.29 -28.26 23.13
C ALA A 69 6.76 -28.48 23.22
N ARG A 70 5.99 -27.97 22.25
CA ARG A 70 4.52 -28.13 22.21
C ARG A 70 4.08 -29.57 21.89
N ALA A 71 4.84 -30.28 21.04
CA ALA A 71 4.59 -31.68 20.75
C ALA A 71 4.84 -32.57 21.99
N ALA A 72 5.87 -32.28 22.78
CA ALA A 72 6.14 -32.96 24.04
C ALA A 72 5.03 -32.74 25.09
N ALA A 73 4.48 -31.52 25.19
CA ALA A 73 3.37 -31.22 26.09
C ALA A 73 2.05 -31.93 25.70
N SER A 74 1.88 -32.27 24.42
CA SER A 74 0.67 -32.96 23.94
C SER A 74 0.69 -34.47 24.20
N ALA A 75 1.83 -35.05 24.58
CA ALA A 75 1.97 -36.47 24.87
C ALA A 75 1.56 -36.84 26.32
N HIS A 76 1.23 -35.87 27.18
CA HIS A 76 1.03 -36.09 28.62
C HIS A 76 -0.32 -35.62 29.19
N GLY A 77 -1.33 -35.31 28.37
CA GLY A 77 -2.63 -34.85 28.86
C GLY A 77 -3.81 -35.47 28.14
N GLY A 78 -4.38 -36.53 28.72
CA GLY A 78 -5.67 -37.09 28.33
C GLY A 78 -6.84 -36.20 28.78
N GLY A 79 -7.93 -36.22 28.00
CA GLY A 79 -9.23 -35.64 28.37
C GLY A 79 -9.59 -34.34 27.66
N ALA A 80 -10.15 -34.43 26.45
CA ALA A 80 -10.76 -33.30 25.75
C ALA A 80 -12.28 -33.28 25.97
N PRO A 81 -12.88 -32.08 26.05
CA PRO A 81 -14.09 -31.85 25.27
C PRO A 81 -13.99 -30.56 24.43
N GLY A 82 -14.57 -30.59 23.22
CA GLY A 82 -14.98 -29.38 22.49
C GLY A 82 -14.03 -28.84 21.42
N ARG A 83 -13.91 -29.54 20.27
CA ARG A 83 -13.56 -28.91 18.99
C ARG A 83 -14.85 -28.62 18.22
N GLY A 84 -15.04 -27.42 17.68
CA GLY A 84 -15.91 -27.30 16.51
C GLY A 84 -16.43 -25.93 16.04
N CYS A 85 -16.61 -24.91 16.88
CA CYS A 85 -17.39 -23.72 16.46
C CYS A 85 -16.66 -22.37 16.48
N GLY A 86 -15.41 -22.30 16.99
CA GLY A 86 -14.71 -21.01 17.20
C GLY A 86 -13.76 -20.56 16.08
N ALA A 87 -13.30 -21.46 15.21
CA ALA A 87 -12.23 -21.15 14.25
C ALA A 87 -12.66 -20.21 13.09
N PRO A 88 -13.84 -20.37 12.46
CA PRO A 88 -14.27 -19.50 11.36
C PRO A 88 -14.62 -18.09 11.84
N ALA A 89 -15.37 -17.96 12.93
CA ALA A 89 -15.74 -16.67 13.50
C ALA A 89 -14.51 -15.84 13.93
N ALA A 90 -13.51 -16.49 14.55
CA ALA A 90 -12.26 -15.84 14.91
C ALA A 90 -11.47 -15.38 13.67
N GLN A 91 -11.47 -16.17 12.59
CA GLN A 91 -10.80 -15.82 11.34
C GLN A 91 -11.44 -14.61 10.66
N TRP A 92 -12.78 -14.53 10.63
CA TRP A 92 -13.47 -13.39 10.01
C TRP A 92 -13.33 -12.12 10.86
N ALA A 93 -13.41 -12.25 12.18
CA ALA A 93 -13.15 -11.14 13.09
C ALA A 93 -11.74 -10.56 12.88
N ALA A 94 -10.74 -11.42 12.71
CA ALA A 94 -9.38 -10.99 12.40
C ALA A 94 -9.30 -10.27 11.04
N LEU A 95 -9.99 -10.77 10.01
CA LEU A 95 -10.00 -10.15 8.68
C LEU A 95 -10.73 -8.80 8.68
N VAL A 96 -11.85 -8.69 9.39
CA VAL A 96 -12.58 -7.42 9.59
C VAL A 96 -11.69 -6.40 10.30
N ALA A 97 -11.07 -6.80 11.41
CA ALA A 97 -10.16 -5.94 12.16
C ALA A 97 -8.96 -5.48 11.31
N PHE A 98 -8.41 -6.37 10.49
CA PHE A 98 -7.35 -6.03 9.54
C PHE A 98 -7.81 -4.93 8.58
N VAL A 99 -8.96 -5.09 7.92
CA VAL A 99 -9.45 -4.10 6.95
C VAL A 99 -9.69 -2.74 7.61
N HIS A 100 -10.29 -2.69 8.81
CA HIS A 100 -10.46 -1.43 9.54
C HIS A 100 -9.12 -0.75 9.84
N ALA A 101 -8.15 -1.49 10.38
CA ALA A 101 -6.83 -0.94 10.68
C ALA A 101 -6.15 -0.36 9.43
N ARG A 102 -6.32 -1.00 8.26
CA ARG A 102 -5.78 -0.48 6.99
C ARG A 102 -6.47 0.81 6.54
N LEU A 103 -7.80 0.88 6.67
CA LEU A 103 -8.57 2.08 6.34
C LEU A 103 -8.24 3.25 7.28
N ASP A 104 -7.96 2.97 8.55
CA ASP A 104 -7.52 3.97 9.53
C ASP A 104 -6.13 4.54 9.20
N GLU A 105 -5.20 3.68 8.79
CA GLU A 105 -3.88 4.10 8.34
C GLU A 105 -3.96 4.95 7.06
N GLU A 106 -4.83 4.60 6.09
CA GLU A 106 -5.05 5.44 4.90
C GLU A 106 -5.67 6.79 5.22
N ALA A 107 -6.63 6.85 6.14
CA ALA A 107 -7.20 8.11 6.62
C ALA A 107 -6.11 8.98 7.26
N THR A 108 -5.27 8.38 8.11
CA THR A 108 -4.14 9.07 8.75
C THR A 108 -3.15 9.57 7.70
N ALA A 109 -2.80 8.76 6.71
CA ALA A 109 -1.90 9.16 5.62
C ALA A 109 -2.48 10.33 4.79
N ALA A 110 -3.81 10.41 4.63
CA ALA A 110 -4.46 11.55 3.99
C ALA A 110 -4.35 12.83 4.84
N ASP A 111 -4.42 12.71 6.16
CA ASP A 111 -4.24 13.84 7.09
C ASP A 111 -2.79 14.35 7.09
N LEU A 112 -1.82 13.44 6.97
CA LEU A 112 -0.39 13.74 6.92
C LEU A 112 0.12 14.07 5.51
N HIS A 113 -0.74 14.11 4.48
CA HIS A 113 -0.33 14.22 3.07
C HIS A 113 0.56 15.43 2.77
N HIS A 114 0.41 16.53 3.53
CA HIS A 114 1.19 17.75 3.39
C HIS A 114 2.31 17.92 4.41
N GLU A 115 2.59 16.92 5.24
CA GLU A 115 3.83 16.92 6.04
C GLU A 115 5.07 16.81 5.14
N ALA A 116 4.90 16.19 3.97
CA ALA A 116 5.88 16.18 2.89
C ALA A 116 5.53 17.22 1.79
N PRO A 117 6.51 17.65 0.97
CA PRO A 117 6.25 18.48 -0.20
C PRO A 117 5.16 17.91 -1.10
N CYS A 118 4.15 18.71 -1.41
CA CYS A 118 3.09 18.30 -2.32
C CYS A 118 3.69 18.10 -3.72
N PRO A 119 3.55 16.92 -4.35
CA PRO A 119 4.13 16.64 -5.66
C PRO A 119 3.55 17.53 -6.77
N THR A 120 2.34 18.07 -6.56
CA THR A 120 1.68 18.98 -7.52
C THR A 120 2.21 20.41 -7.44
N LEU A 121 2.70 20.86 -6.28
CA LEU A 121 3.23 22.21 -6.07
C LEU A 121 4.75 22.25 -6.00
N GLY A 122 5.43 21.10 -5.97
CA GLY A 122 6.89 21.02 -6.05
C GLY A 122 7.66 21.56 -4.84
N GLY A 123 6.98 21.91 -3.74
CA GLY A 123 7.60 22.50 -2.55
C GLY A 123 6.97 22.04 -1.23
N PRO A 124 7.73 22.07 -0.12
CA PRO A 124 7.20 21.82 1.23
C PRO A 124 6.16 22.88 1.59
N GLY A 125 4.91 22.47 1.80
CA GLY A 125 3.87 23.31 2.38
C GLY A 125 4.05 23.35 3.89
N ARG A 126 5.14 23.94 4.38
CA ARG A 126 5.42 23.98 5.83
C ARG A 126 5.28 25.35 6.49
N ASP A 127 5.15 26.41 5.69
CA ASP A 127 5.16 27.77 6.23
C ASP A 127 3.89 28.52 5.81
N GLY A 128 2.86 28.40 6.65
CA GLY A 128 1.76 29.37 6.78
C GLY A 128 0.93 29.66 5.52
N VAL A 129 -0.14 28.87 5.31
CA VAL A 129 -1.32 29.26 4.51
C VAL A 129 -1.09 29.45 3.01
N THR A 130 -0.32 28.57 2.37
CA THR A 130 -0.67 28.23 0.98
C THR A 130 -1.67 27.09 1.01
N VAL A 131 -2.95 27.42 0.85
CA VAL A 131 -4.03 26.42 0.73
C VAL A 131 -3.74 25.61 -0.54
N CYS A 132 -3.10 24.45 -0.40
CA CYS A 132 -2.94 23.53 -1.51
C CYS A 132 -4.33 23.15 -2.05
N GLY A 133 -4.63 23.55 -3.29
CA GLY A 133 -5.88 23.18 -3.97
C GLY A 133 -5.94 21.71 -4.42
N CYS A 134 -4.99 20.89 -3.98
CA CYS A 134 -4.91 19.48 -4.31
C CYS A 134 -6.07 18.70 -3.69
N ARG A 135 -6.81 17.98 -4.55
CA ARG A 135 -8.00 17.20 -4.15
C ARG A 135 -7.65 15.82 -3.58
N ALA A 136 -6.37 15.43 -3.62
CA ALA A 136 -5.95 14.07 -3.25
C ALA A 136 -6.34 13.67 -1.81
N PRO A 137 -6.08 14.48 -0.75
CA PRO A 137 -6.51 14.12 0.60
C PRO A 137 -8.03 13.97 0.74
N ALA A 138 -8.79 14.87 0.12
CA ALA A 138 -10.26 14.81 0.15
C ALA A 138 -10.79 13.56 -0.56
N HIS A 139 -10.19 13.18 -1.68
CA HIS A 139 -10.56 11.96 -2.41
C HIS A 139 -10.25 10.70 -1.61
N VAL A 140 -9.06 10.61 -0.99
CA VAL A 140 -8.71 9.46 -0.12
C VAL A 140 -9.68 9.34 1.05
N ARG A 141 -10.02 10.45 1.72
CA ARG A 141 -11.00 10.44 2.82
C ARG A 141 -12.38 9.98 2.37
N TYR A 142 -12.83 10.42 1.19
CA TYR A 142 -14.07 9.96 0.59
C TYR A 142 -14.04 8.44 0.33
N ASP A 143 -12.99 7.94 -0.31
CA ASP A 143 -12.82 6.52 -0.62
C ASP A 143 -12.76 5.66 0.65
N VAL A 144 -12.07 6.13 1.69
CA VAL A 144 -12.05 5.46 3.01
C VAL A 144 -13.45 5.42 3.61
N SER A 145 -14.21 6.50 3.55
CA SER A 145 -15.58 6.57 4.06
C SER A 145 -16.50 5.55 3.38
N VAL A 146 -16.45 5.49 2.04
CA VAL A 146 -17.22 4.52 1.25
C VAL A 146 -16.84 3.09 1.63
N ARG A 147 -15.54 2.78 1.70
CA ARG A 147 -15.06 1.44 2.06
C ARG A 147 -15.43 1.04 3.49
N ARG A 148 -15.39 1.96 4.45
CA ARG A 148 -15.89 1.73 5.82
C ARG A 148 -17.39 1.40 5.83
N GLY A 149 -18.19 2.05 5.00
CA GLY A 149 -19.61 1.72 4.82
C GLY A 149 -19.80 0.27 4.37
N ILE A 150 -19.07 -0.14 3.32
CA ILE A 150 -19.09 -1.52 2.80
C ILE A 150 -18.71 -2.54 3.87
N VAL A 151 -17.64 -2.30 4.64
CA VAL A 151 -17.20 -3.21 5.70
C VAL A 151 -18.24 -3.35 6.80
N ARG A 152 -18.90 -2.25 7.22
CA ARG A 152 -19.99 -2.30 8.21
C ARG A 152 -21.19 -3.10 7.71
N ASP A 153 -21.53 -2.99 6.43
CA ASP A 153 -22.62 -3.78 5.84
C ASP A 153 -22.29 -5.27 5.80
N ILE A 154 -21.04 -5.61 5.47
CA ILE A 154 -20.51 -6.98 5.54
C ILE A 154 -20.57 -7.51 6.97
N GLU A 155 -20.11 -6.74 7.97
CA GLU A 155 -20.19 -7.14 9.38
C GLU A 155 -21.63 -7.39 9.82
N ARG A 156 -22.56 -6.51 9.42
CA ARG A 156 -23.98 -6.66 9.76
C ARG A 156 -24.52 -7.94 9.15
N ALA A 157 -24.19 -8.24 7.90
CA ALA A 157 -24.58 -9.47 7.23
C ALA A 157 -24.00 -10.72 7.91
N LEU A 158 -22.73 -10.69 8.32
CA LEU A 158 -22.09 -11.80 9.04
C LEU A 158 -22.68 -12.03 10.44
N ARG A 159 -23.02 -10.96 11.16
CA ARG A 159 -23.64 -11.07 12.50
C ARG A 159 -25.11 -11.50 12.44
N ALA A 160 -25.83 -11.10 11.40
CA ALA A 160 -27.24 -11.41 11.21
C ALA A 160 -27.46 -12.70 10.40
N ALA A 161 -26.40 -13.42 10.04
CA ALA A 161 -26.50 -14.67 9.30
C ALA A 161 -27.27 -15.70 10.12
N ASP A 162 -28.50 -16.00 9.67
CA ASP A 162 -29.28 -17.08 10.24
C ASP A 162 -28.90 -18.39 9.55
N HIS A 163 -28.14 -19.23 10.27
CA HIS A 163 -27.66 -20.52 9.78
C HIS A 163 -28.78 -21.55 9.53
N SER A 164 -30.03 -21.22 9.90
CA SER A 164 -31.20 -22.06 9.61
C SER A 164 -31.88 -21.71 8.28
N THR A 165 -31.44 -20.65 7.59
CA THR A 165 -32.05 -20.20 6.33
C THR A 165 -31.61 -21.04 5.13
N PRO A 166 -32.50 -21.26 4.13
CA PRO A 166 -32.18 -22.06 2.95
C PRO A 166 -31.08 -21.49 2.05
N ASN A 167 -30.82 -20.19 2.14
CA ASN A 167 -29.79 -19.49 1.38
C ASN A 167 -28.44 -19.42 2.12
N TRP A 168 -28.33 -19.99 3.32
CA TRP A 168 -27.04 -20.25 3.95
C TRP A 168 -26.31 -21.37 3.19
N PRO A 169 -24.98 -21.25 2.92
CA PRO A 169 -24.04 -20.21 3.37
C PRO A 169 -23.78 -19.10 2.33
N TYR A 170 -24.62 -18.90 1.31
CA TYR A 170 -24.30 -18.00 0.19
C TYR A 170 -24.12 -16.53 0.59
N SER A 171 -24.94 -16.03 1.52
CA SER A 171 -24.84 -14.65 2.03
C SER A 171 -23.52 -14.42 2.78
N GLU A 172 -23.11 -15.38 3.60
CA GLU A 172 -21.87 -15.39 4.37
C GLU A 172 -20.65 -15.50 3.44
N LEU A 173 -20.64 -16.45 2.50
CA LEU A 173 -19.57 -16.59 1.51
C LEU A 173 -19.42 -15.33 0.65
N SER A 174 -20.54 -14.73 0.24
CA SER A 174 -20.52 -13.47 -0.52
C SER A 174 -19.92 -12.32 0.30
N ALA A 175 -20.28 -12.22 1.58
CA ALA A 175 -19.71 -11.25 2.50
C ALA A 175 -18.19 -11.45 2.67
N LEU A 176 -17.73 -12.70 2.80
CA LEU A 176 -16.32 -13.05 2.91
C LEU A 176 -15.51 -12.75 1.64
N VAL A 177 -16.06 -13.06 0.46
CA VAL A 177 -15.42 -12.73 -0.81
C VAL A 177 -15.24 -11.21 -0.92
N ARG A 178 -16.30 -10.43 -0.64
CA ARG A 178 -16.23 -8.96 -0.68
C ARG A 178 -15.23 -8.39 0.34
N LEU A 179 -15.12 -8.99 1.51
CA LEU A 179 -14.15 -8.59 2.53
C LEU A 179 -12.70 -8.87 2.07
N LYS A 180 -12.44 -10.05 1.51
CA LYS A 180 -11.12 -10.38 0.93
C LYS A 180 -10.76 -9.47 -0.24
N THR A 181 -11.70 -9.17 -1.13
CA THR A 181 -11.45 -8.22 -2.23
C THR A 181 -11.12 -6.82 -1.71
N SER A 182 -11.74 -6.40 -0.60
CA SER A 182 -11.43 -5.13 0.06
C SER A 182 -10.05 -5.13 0.74
N ALA A 183 -9.62 -6.29 1.26
CA ALA A 183 -8.30 -6.47 1.86
C ALA A 183 -7.17 -6.55 0.81
N LEU A 184 -7.46 -7.07 -0.39
CA LEU A 184 -6.47 -7.44 -1.40
C LEU A 184 -5.51 -6.29 -1.82
N PRO A 185 -5.96 -5.04 -2.03
CA PRO A 185 -5.03 -3.94 -2.34
C PRO A 185 -3.98 -3.75 -1.24
N HIS A 186 -4.37 -3.92 0.02
CA HIS A 186 -3.47 -3.80 1.16
C HIS A 186 -2.59 -5.05 1.31
N GLU A 187 -3.10 -6.25 1.04
CA GLU A 187 -2.30 -7.48 1.08
C GLU A 187 -1.22 -7.54 -0.02
N LEU A 188 -1.50 -6.97 -1.18
CA LEU A 188 -0.59 -7.01 -2.33
C LEU A 188 0.39 -5.82 -2.35
N HIS A 189 0.05 -4.71 -1.71
CA HIS A 189 0.90 -3.53 -1.71
C HIS A 189 2.16 -3.74 -0.85
N LYS A 190 3.34 -3.52 -1.46
CA LYS A 190 4.65 -3.88 -0.87
C LYS A 190 4.87 -3.31 0.53
N GLN A 191 4.50 -2.04 0.73
CA GLN A 191 4.59 -1.33 2.02
C GLN A 191 3.83 -2.02 3.16
N TRP A 192 2.76 -2.74 2.85
CA TRP A 192 1.84 -3.32 3.84
C TRP A 192 2.14 -4.78 4.11
N ARG A 193 2.73 -5.49 3.14
CA ARG A 193 3.26 -6.85 3.33
C ARG A 193 4.40 -6.95 4.34
N GLU A 194 5.17 -5.88 4.48
CA GLU A 194 6.34 -5.81 5.37
C GLU A 194 5.93 -5.56 6.84
N ALA A 195 4.79 -4.88 7.06
CA ALA A 195 4.29 -4.55 8.40
C ALA A 195 3.52 -5.69 9.09
N TRP A 196 3.09 -6.72 8.36
CA TRP A 196 2.14 -7.74 8.84
C TRP A 196 2.60 -9.20 8.71
N ARG A 197 3.87 -9.47 8.37
CA ARG A 197 4.43 -10.82 8.57
C ARG A 197 5.00 -10.90 9.99
N PRO A 198 4.48 -11.80 10.86
CA PRO A 198 5.08 -12.03 12.17
C PRO A 198 6.52 -12.53 12.06
#